data_AF-A0A4Q5T0X6-F1
#
_entry.id   AF-A0A4Q5T0X6-F1
#
_cell.length_a   1.000
_cell.length_b   1.000
_cell.length_c   1.000
_cell.angle_alpha   90.00
_cell.angle_beta   90.00
_cell.angle_gamma   90.00
#
_symmetry.space_group_name_H-M   'P 1'
#
loop_
_entity.id
_entity.type
_entity.pdbx_description
1 polymer ?
#
loop_
_entity_poly.entity_id
_entity_poly.type
_entity_poly.pdbx_seq_one_letter_code
_entity_poly.pdbx_strand_id
1 'polypeptide(L)' 'MLDVDLSKLFHLENSILELFLRGSILYLGILLLMRFLPRRTGGELAVMDLIFVLLIAEAGTHALGNYSSITEGF' A
#
# COMPACT_ATOMS: atom_id res chain seq x y z
N MET A 1 -1.03 7.80 -35.56
CA MET A 1 -0.12 8.63 -34.74
C MET A 1 -0.67 8.56 -33.33
N LEU A 2 0.08 8.03 -32.38
CA LEU A 2 -0.37 7.89 -30.99
C LEU A 2 -0.33 9.29 -30.36
N ASP A 3 -1.50 9.92 -30.24
CA ASP A 3 -1.67 11.16 -29.49
C ASP A 3 -1.63 10.80 -28.00
N VAL A 4 -0.42 10.65 -27.47
CA VAL A 4 -0.21 10.39 -26.05
C VAL A 4 -0.39 11.72 -25.34
N ASP A 5 -1.60 11.90 -24.80
CA ASP A 5 -2.04 13.08 -24.07
C ASP A 5 -1.33 13.12 -22.69
N LEU A 6 -0.05 13.53 -22.71
CA LEU A 6 0.83 13.62 -21.54
C LEU A 6 0.19 14.45 -20.42
N SER A 7 -0.69 15.39 -20.76
CA SER A 7 -1.42 16.23 -19.81
C SER A 7 -2.36 15.42 -18.89
N LYS A 8 -2.99 14.35 -19.41
CA LYS A 8 -3.84 13.45 -18.63
C LYS A 8 -3.01 12.53 -17.73
N LEU A 9 -1.77 12.22 -18.11
CA LEU A 9 -0.84 11.46 -17.27
C LEU A 9 -0.40 12.23 -16.03
N PHE A 10 -0.48 13.57 -16.01
CA PHE A 10 -0.13 14.41 -14.86
C PHE A 10 -1.35 14.98 -14.12
N HIS A 11 -2.57 14.66 -14.54
CA HIS A 11 -3.76 15.05 -13.82
C HIS A 11 -3.94 14.14 -12.61
N LEU A 12 -3.85 14.74 -11.42
CA LEU A 12 -4.17 14.11 -10.15
C LEU A 12 -5.71 13.98 -10.07
N GLU A 13 -6.24 12.85 -10.50
CA GLU A 13 -7.68 12.57 -10.45
C GLU A 13 -8.15 12.36 -9.00
N ASN A 14 -7.28 11.84 -8.14
CA ASN A 14 -7.60 11.57 -6.75
C ASN A 14 -7.18 12.74 -5.85
N SER A 15 -8.09 13.18 -4.98
CA SER A 15 -7.79 14.20 -3.98
C SER A 15 -6.64 13.70 -3.08
N ILE A 16 -5.58 14.49 -2.91
CA ILE A 16 -4.45 14.20 -2.01
C ILE A 16 -4.95 13.82 -0.60
N LEU A 17 -6.08 14.40 -0.19
CA LEU A 17 -6.72 14.13 1.09
C LEU A 17 -7.26 12.68 1.18
N GLU A 18 -7.79 12.13 0.09
CA GLU A 18 -8.28 10.76 0.02
C GLU A 18 -7.12 9.75 0.08
N LEU A 19 -6.03 10.03 -0.65
CA LEU A 19 -4.80 9.23 -0.57
C LEU A 19 -4.23 9.21 0.84
N PHE A 20 -4.16 10.38 1.49
CA PHE A 20 -3.69 10.49 2.86
C PHE A 20 -4.58 9.72 3.84
N LEU A 21 -5.91 9.80 3.67
CA LEU A 21 -6.86 9.09 4.52
C LEU A 21 -6.75 7.57 4.33
N ARG A 22 -6.69 7.08 3.08
CA ARG A 22 -6.50 5.65 2.76
C ARG A 22 -5.18 5.14 3.32
N GLY A 23 -4.09 5.87 3.12
CA GLY A 23 -2.78 5.55 3.69
C GLY A 23 -2.79 5.52 5.22
N SER A 24 -3.50 6.46 5.86
CA SER A 24 -3.66 6.50 7.31
C SER A 24 -4.44 5.30 7.85
N ILE A 25 -5.54 4.92 7.19
CA ILE A 25 -6.33 3.73 7.56
C ILE A 25 -5.49 2.47 7.40
N LEU A 26 -4.73 2.34 6.30
CA LEU A 26 -3.84 1.22 6.06
C LEU A 26 -2.76 1.10 7.13
N TYR A 27 -2.07 2.21 7.43
CA TYR A 27 -1.04 2.28 8.46
C TYR A 27 -1.59 1.84 9.83
N LEU A 28 -2.73 2.37 10.23
CA LEU A 28 -3.37 1.99 11.48
C LEU A 28 -3.80 0.52 11.48
N GLY A 29 -4.31 0.00 10.37
CA GLY A 29 -4.63 -1.42 10.21
C GLY A 29 -3.42 -2.32 10.41
N ILE A 30 -2.31 -2.05 9.71
CA ILE A 30 -1.06 -2.81 9.84
C ILE A 30 -0.49 -2.69 11.26
N LEU A 31 -0.51 -1.49 11.84
CA LEU A 31 -0.05 -1.25 13.20
C LEU A 31 -0.83 -2.10 14.20
N LEU A 32 -2.16 -2.15 14.09
CA LEU A 32 -3.00 -2.97 14.96
C LEU A 32 -2.74 -4.46 14.73
N LEU A 33 -2.65 -4.91 13.47
CA LEU A 33 -2.32 -6.29 13.13
C LEU A 33 -1.00 -6.71 13.78
N MET A 34 0.07 -5.93 13.60
CA MET A 34 1.38 -6.19 14.19
C MET A 34 1.38 -6.08 15.72
N ARG A 35 0.56 -5.19 16.29
CA ARG A 35 0.46 -4.97 17.74
C ARG A 35 -0.25 -6.12 18.45
N PHE A 36 -1.27 -6.70 17.83
CA PHE A 36 -2.06 -7.77 18.42
C PHE A 36 -1.58 -9.17 18.06
N LEU A 37 -0.72 -9.32 17.04
CA LEU A 37 -0.13 -10.60 16.73
C LEU A 37 0.80 -11.04 17.87
N PRO A 38 0.52 -12.16 18.56
CA PRO A 38 1.40 -12.66 19.60
C PRO A 38 2.72 -13.06 18.95
N ARG A 39 3.83 -12.41 19.32
CA ARG A 39 5.18 -12.89 18.98
C ARG A 39 5.38 -14.25 19.63
N ARG A 40 5.08 -15.33 18.91
CA ARG A 40 5.34 -16.70 19.34
C ARG A 40 6.86 -16.89 19.31
N THR A 41 7.46 -16.70 20.47
CA THR A 41 8.79 -17.14 20.93
C THR A 41 9.75 -17.70 19.87
N GLY A 42 10.90 -17.01 19.73
CA GLY A 42 12.20 -17.68 19.78
C GLY A 42 13.03 -17.68 18.50
N GLY A 43 13.93 -16.71 18.38
CA GLY A 43 15.28 -16.92 17.84
C GLY A 43 15.48 -16.91 16.33
N GLU A 44 14.48 -17.25 15.52
CA GLU A 44 14.64 -17.32 14.06
C GLU A 44 13.43 -16.68 13.38
N LEU A 45 13.66 -15.84 12.36
CA LEU A 45 12.60 -15.37 11.47
C LEU A 45 11.99 -16.60 10.82
N ALA A 46 10.82 -17.04 11.31
CA ALA A 46 10.16 -18.21 10.77
C ALA A 46 9.68 -17.87 9.35
N VAL A 47 9.60 -18.88 8.47
CA VAL A 47 9.02 -18.74 7.12
C VAL A 47 7.61 -18.09 7.17
N MET A 48 6.89 -18.31 8.27
CA MET A 48 5.58 -17.69 8.52
C MET A 48 5.65 -16.17 8.68
N ASP A 49 6.70 -15.61 9.29
CA ASP A 49 6.85 -14.17 9.43
C ASP A 49 7.10 -13.51 8.08
N LEU A 50 7.88 -14.16 7.20
CA LEU A 50 8.12 -13.73 5.84
C LEU A 50 6.85 -13.73 4.99
N ILE A 51 6.06 -14.81 5.07
CA ILE A 51 4.76 -14.89 4.38
C ILE A 51 3.83 -13.78 4.89
N PHE A 52 3.79 -13.55 6.20
CA PHE A 52 2.94 -12.51 6.78
C PHE A 52 3.34 -11.11 6.30
N VAL A 53 4.63 -10.79 6.26
CA VAL A 53 5.12 -9.51 5.72
C VAL A 53 4.79 -9.37 4.24
N LEU A 54 4.93 -10.45 3.45
CA LEU A 54 4.58 -10.44 2.03
C LEU A 54 3.09 -10.17 1.81
N LEU A 55 2.22 -10.82 2.58
CA LEU A 55 0.77 -10.60 2.52
C LEU A 55 0.39 -9.16 2.88
N ILE A 56 1.07 -8.56 3.86
CA ILE A 56 0.88 -7.14 4.19
C ILE A 56 1.34 -6.25 3.04
N ALA A 57 2.48 -6.56 2.41
CA ALA A 57 2.98 -5.81 1.26
C ALA A 57 1.99 -5.87 0.09
N GLU A 58 1.46 -7.06 -0.23
CA GLU A 58 0.45 -7.24 -1.28
C GLU A 58 -0.87 -6.53 -0.93
N ALA A 59 -1.32 -6.61 0.32
CA ALA A 59 -2.50 -5.87 0.76
C ALA A 59 -2.30 -4.35 0.63
N GLY A 60 -1.10 -3.84 0.91
CA GLY A 60 -0.71 -2.46 0.70
C GLY A 60 -0.77 -2.05 -0.77
N THR A 61 -0.18 -2.84 -1.66
CA THR A 61 -0.19 -2.56 -3.11
C THR A 61 -1.59 -2.64 -3.68
N HIS A 62 -2.46 -3.55 -3.24
CA HIS A 62 -3.86 -3.59 -3.66
C HIS A 62 -4.70 -2.44 -3.09
N ALA A 63 -4.48 -2.06 -1.84
CA ALA A 63 -5.23 -0.98 -1.19
C ALA A 63 -4.87 0.40 -1.75
N LEU A 64 -3.68 0.54 -2.33
CA LEU A 64 -3.17 1.79 -2.88
C LEU A 64 -3.16 1.80 -4.42
N GLY A 65 -3.03 0.65 -5.07
CA GLY A 65 -2.75 0.47 -6.51
C GLY A 65 -3.81 0.91 -7.52
N ASN A 66 -4.85 1.62 -7.11
CA ASN A 66 -5.85 2.16 -8.03
C ASN A 66 -5.40 3.54 -8.57
N TYR A 67 -4.15 3.61 -9.02
CA TYR A 67 -3.51 4.82 -9.51
C TYR A 67 -3.78 4.97 -11.01
N SER A 68 -4.58 5.98 -11.36
CA SER A 68 -4.92 6.28 -12.76
C SER A 68 -3.80 7.05 -13.47
N SER A 69 -2.90 7.67 -12.71
CA SER A 69 -1.86 8.58 -13.18
C SER A 69 -0.46 8.14 -12.74
N ILE A 70 0.55 8.37 -13.59
CA ILE A 70 1.98 8.14 -13.28
C ILE A 70 2.43 9.05 -12.12
N THR A 71 1.74 10.18 -11.90
CA THR A 71 2.03 11.10 -10.77
C THR A 71 1.53 10.53 -9.44
N GLU A 72 0.55 9.63 -9.47
CA GLU A 72 0.01 8.98 -8.27
C GLU A 72 0.71 7.64 -7.94
N GLY A 73 1.37 7.02 -8.93
CA GLY A 73 1.90 5.65 -8.85
C GLY A 73 3.41 5.50 -8.60
N PHE A 74 4.14 6.55 -8.21
CA PHE A 74 5.54 6.46 -7.79
C PHE A 74 5.71 6.50 -6.27
#